data_AF-A0A959NER1-F1
#
_entry.id   AF-A0A959NER1-F1
#
_cell.length_a   1.000
_cell.length_b   1.000
_cell.length_c   1.000
_cell.angle_alpha   90.00
_cell.angle_beta   90.00
_cell.angle_gamma   90.00
#
_symmetry.space_group_name_H-M   'P 1'
#
loop_
_entity.id
_entity.type
_entity.pdbx_description
1 polymer ?
#
loop_
_entity_poly.entity_id
_entity_poly.type
_entity_poly.pdbx_seq_one_letter_code
_entity_poly.pdbx_strand_id
1 'polypeptide(L)'
;MSNEDVNINDNQFNSRLCFKPLVMMLKKNIAEGHAGLKKLYGQVVAQFESHPELLDTISDNKIVEQHSELIEELLSAVFPPTTANYMYGIMMPFKDEAVYVSPKFEETLIEPGTRNIIIPSNKKEDVYKIEKNHFAYGLILKKYL
;
A
#
# COMPACT_ATOMS: atom_id res chain seq x y z
N MET A 1 -39.43 3.18 -4.26
CA MET A 1 -38.27 3.92 -4.78
C MET A 1 -37.43 2.90 -5.51
N SER A 2 -37.38 3.02 -6.83
CA SER A 2 -36.57 2.15 -7.68
C SER A 2 -35.11 2.28 -7.27
N ASN A 3 -34.46 1.15 -6.97
CA ASN A 3 -33.00 1.09 -6.91
C ASN A 3 -32.52 1.45 -8.32
N GLU A 4 -32.14 2.70 -8.53
CA GLU A 4 -31.23 3.02 -9.62
C GLU A 4 -29.95 2.24 -9.32
N ASP A 5 -29.61 1.31 -10.21
CA ASP A 5 -28.34 0.60 -10.18
C ASP A 5 -27.23 1.65 -10.30
N VAL A 6 -26.72 2.10 -9.15
CA VAL A 6 -25.55 2.97 -9.09
C VAL A 6 -24.40 2.15 -9.66
N ASN A 7 -24.07 2.37 -10.93
CA ASN A 7 -22.92 1.79 -11.58
C ASN A 7 -21.67 2.42 -10.96
N ILE A 8 -21.21 1.82 -9.86
CA ILE A 8 -20.00 2.21 -9.16
C ILE A 8 -18.81 1.71 -9.98
N ASN A 9 -18.19 2.64 -10.71
CA ASN A 9 -16.98 2.37 -11.46
C ASN A 9 -15.76 2.53 -10.53
N ASP A 10 -14.94 1.49 -10.42
CA ASP A 10 -13.69 1.49 -9.66
C ASP A 10 -12.68 2.55 -10.15
N ASN A 11 -12.88 3.13 -11.34
CA ASN A 11 -12.06 4.20 -11.91
C ASN A 11 -12.38 5.62 -11.41
N GLN A 12 -13.28 5.79 -10.42
CA GLN A 12 -13.60 7.14 -9.90
C GLN A 12 -12.44 7.77 -9.09
N PHE A 13 -11.57 6.96 -8.51
CA PHE A 13 -10.46 7.43 -7.69
C PHE A 13 -9.12 7.26 -8.40
N ASN A 14 -8.40 8.37 -8.58
CA ASN A 14 -7.02 8.35 -9.06
C ASN A 14 -6.06 8.05 -7.90
N SER A 15 -6.08 6.81 -7.42
CA SER A 15 -5.23 6.38 -6.31
C SER A 15 -3.76 6.32 -6.71
N ARG A 16 -2.92 6.96 -5.90
CA ARG A 16 -1.47 7.05 -6.10
C ARG A 16 -0.72 6.69 -4.82
N LEU A 17 0.50 6.22 -4.97
CA LEU A 17 1.34 5.76 -3.88
C LEU A 17 2.45 6.77 -3.58
N CYS A 18 2.89 6.84 -2.33
CA CYS A 18 4.06 7.62 -1.94
C CYS A 18 4.74 6.97 -0.73
N PHE A 19 6.04 6.64 -0.84
CA PHE A 19 6.80 6.04 0.26
C PHE A 19 7.42 7.07 1.22
N LYS A 20 7.42 8.35 0.85
CA LYS A 20 7.99 9.44 1.66
C LYS A 20 7.53 9.45 3.12
N PRO A 21 6.25 9.21 3.48
CA PRO A 21 5.85 9.17 4.88
C PRO A 21 6.57 8.07 5.68
N LEU A 22 6.79 6.90 5.08
CA LEU A 22 7.50 5.78 5.71
C LEU A 22 8.99 6.09 5.88
N VAL A 23 9.61 6.66 4.86
CA VAL A 23 11.02 7.10 4.92
C VAL A 23 11.20 8.19 5.98
N MET A 24 10.28 9.16 6.04
CA MET A 24 10.31 10.21 7.07
C MET A 24 10.13 9.65 8.48
N MET A 25 9.28 8.64 8.65
CA MET A 25 9.14 7.94 9.93
C MET A 25 10.45 7.25 10.34
N LEU A 26 11.10 6.52 9.44
CA LEU A 26 12.41 5.91 9.72
C LEU A 26 13.47 6.96 10.05
N LYS A 27 13.53 8.06 9.30
CA LYS A 27 14.44 9.18 9.59
C LYS A 27 14.22 9.76 10.98
N LYS A 28 12.95 9.98 11.35
CA LYS A 28 12.58 10.46 12.68
C LYS A 28 13.03 9.46 13.76
N ASN A 29 12.75 8.17 13.60
CA ASN A 29 13.17 7.13 14.53
C ASN A 29 14.69 7.02 14.66
N ILE A 30 15.44 7.21 13.56
CA ILE A 30 16.91 7.25 13.57
C ILE A 30 17.42 8.48 14.33
N ALA A 31 16.78 9.64 14.16
CA ALA A 31 17.16 10.88 14.84
C ALA A 31 16.81 10.86 16.34
N GLU A 32 15.70 10.23 16.71
CA GLU A 32 15.23 10.11 18.09
C GLU A 32 15.87 8.92 18.84
N GLY A 33 16.45 7.96 18.12
CA GLY A 33 16.93 6.68 18.64
C GLY A 33 18.45 6.52 18.76
N HIS A 34 18.83 5.40 19.40
CA HIS A 34 20.22 5.01 19.62
C HIS A 34 20.93 4.58 18.31
N ALA A 35 22.26 4.69 18.27
CA ALA A 35 23.12 4.42 17.11
C ALA A 35 22.87 3.10 16.35
N GLY A 36 22.25 2.10 16.99
CA GLY A 36 21.84 0.84 16.37
C GLY A 36 20.82 1.01 15.24
N LEU A 37 19.82 1.89 15.39
CA LEU A 37 18.81 2.12 14.34
C LEU A 37 19.43 2.78 13.11
N LYS A 38 20.37 3.70 13.32
CA LYS A 38 21.13 4.30 12.22
C LYS A 38 21.94 3.25 11.45
N LYS A 39 22.56 2.30 12.17
CA LYS A 39 23.34 1.22 11.56
C LYS A 39 22.45 0.25 10.76
N LEU A 40 21.25 -0.04 11.25
CA LEU A 40 20.33 -0.98 10.60
C LEU A 40 19.59 -0.36 9.40
N TYR A 41 19.10 0.88 9.52
CA TYR A 41 18.18 1.46 8.55
C TYR A 41 18.71 2.71 7.83
N GLY A 42 19.88 3.22 8.21
CA GLY A 42 20.46 4.41 7.59
C GLY A 42 20.76 4.23 6.10
N GLN A 43 21.15 3.03 5.69
CA GLN A 43 21.39 2.71 4.27
C GLN A 43 20.09 2.72 3.47
N VAL A 44 19.01 2.12 3.99
CA VAL A 44 17.68 2.13 3.34
C VAL A 44 17.23 3.56 3.10
N VAL A 45 17.31 4.43 4.12
CA VAL A 45 16.97 5.85 3.98
C VAL A 45 17.80 6.52 2.89
N ALA A 46 19.13 6.33 2.89
CA ALA A 46 20.00 6.94 1.89
C ALA A 46 19.71 6.47 0.46
N GLN A 47 19.36 5.20 0.27
CA GLN A 47 18.96 4.66 -1.02
C GLN A 47 17.63 5.23 -1.50
N PHE A 48 16.64 5.43 -0.63
CA PHE A 48 15.42 6.14 -1.02
C PHE A 48 15.69 7.60 -1.39
N GLU A 49 16.59 8.28 -0.67
CA GLU A 49 16.99 9.66 -0.98
C GLU A 49 17.76 9.80 -2.30
N SER A 50 18.42 8.73 -2.76
CA SER A 50 19.05 8.71 -4.09
C SER A 50 18.08 8.42 -5.23
N HIS A 51 16.82 8.08 -4.95
CA HIS A 51 15.77 7.79 -5.93
C HIS A 51 14.54 8.69 -5.67
N PRO A 52 14.58 9.98 -6.07
CA PRO A 52 13.51 10.94 -5.82
C PRO A 52 12.13 10.48 -6.31
N GLU A 53 12.08 9.68 -7.38
CA GLU A 53 10.87 9.07 -7.93
C GLU A 53 10.11 8.19 -6.94
N LEU A 54 10.78 7.60 -5.94
CA LEU A 54 10.15 6.83 -4.85
C LEU A 54 9.63 7.71 -3.71
N LEU A 55 10.13 8.95 -3.62
CA LEU A 55 9.74 9.93 -2.60
C LEU A 55 8.64 10.88 -3.07
N ASP A 56 8.40 10.94 -4.38
CA ASP A 56 7.27 11.66 -4.96
C ASP A 56 6.05 10.75 -5.12
N THR A 57 5.03 11.28 -5.78
CA THR A 57 3.79 10.55 -6.04
C THR A 57 4.00 9.59 -7.21
N ILE A 58 3.99 8.29 -6.92
CA ILE A 58 4.16 7.22 -7.91
C ILE A 58 2.85 7.03 -8.68
N SER A 59 2.94 7.16 -10.00
CA SER A 59 1.81 7.02 -10.92
C SER A 59 1.95 5.84 -11.90
N ASP A 60 3.15 5.24 -12.00
CA ASP A 60 3.45 4.08 -12.84
C ASP A 60 3.94 2.92 -11.96
N ASN A 61 3.26 1.78 -12.04
CA ASN A 61 3.60 0.57 -11.28
C ASN A 61 4.95 -0.04 -11.68
N LYS A 62 5.48 0.30 -12.86
CA LYS A 62 6.84 -0.11 -13.27
C LYS A 62 7.91 0.41 -12.33
N ILE A 63 7.71 1.58 -11.71
CA ILE A 63 8.64 2.12 -10.71
C ILE A 63 8.65 1.21 -9.47
N VAL A 64 7.49 0.72 -9.05
CA VAL A 64 7.38 -0.23 -7.93
C VAL A 64 8.06 -1.55 -8.27
N GLU A 65 7.92 -2.05 -9.51
CA GLU A 65 8.60 -3.26 -9.98
C GLU A 65 10.12 -3.11 -10.03
N GLN A 66 10.61 -1.99 -10.57
CA GLN A 66 12.03 -1.72 -10.71
C GLN A 66 12.76 -1.62 -9.37
N HIS A 67 12.08 -1.17 -8.33
CA HIS A 67 12.65 -0.96 -7.00
C HIS A 67 12.07 -1.92 -5.95
N SER A 68 11.56 -3.08 -6.36
CA SER A 68 10.87 -4.03 -5.48
C SER A 68 11.70 -4.44 -4.26
N GLU A 69 12.98 -4.75 -4.45
CA GLU A 69 13.90 -5.14 -3.37
C GLU A 69 14.08 -4.00 -2.34
N LEU A 70 14.33 -2.78 -2.80
CA LEU A 70 14.48 -1.61 -1.93
C LEU A 70 13.17 -1.30 -1.18
N ILE A 71 12.03 -1.47 -1.84
CA ILE A 71 10.72 -1.35 -1.21
C ILE A 71 10.54 -2.42 -0.13
N GLU A 72 10.89 -3.68 -0.41
CA GLU A 72 10.84 -4.76 0.58
C GLU A 72 11.72 -4.49 1.80
N GLU A 73 12.92 -3.92 1.61
CA GLU A 73 13.80 -3.50 2.71
C GLU A 73 13.13 -2.43 3.59
N LEU A 74 12.53 -1.40 2.98
CA LEU A 74 11.79 -0.37 3.69
C LEU A 74 10.62 -0.96 4.47
N LEU A 75 9.84 -1.83 3.83
CA LEU A 75 8.66 -2.42 4.43
C LEU A 75 9.02 -3.40 5.55
N SER A 76 10.12 -4.13 5.44
CA SER A 76 10.65 -4.98 6.51
C SER A 76 11.15 -4.16 7.71
N ALA A 77 11.65 -2.95 7.48
CA ALA A 77 12.05 -2.04 8.55
C ALA A 77 10.83 -1.43 9.27
N VAL A 78 9.75 -1.15 8.53
CA VAL A 78 8.51 -0.54 9.06
C VAL A 78 7.58 -1.59 9.69
N PHE A 79 7.51 -2.78 9.10
CA PHE A 79 6.66 -3.91 9.49
C PHE A 79 7.53 -5.15 9.71
N PRO A 80 8.23 -5.26 10.85
CA PRO A 80 9.16 -6.36 11.08
C PRO A 80 8.47 -7.72 10.96
N PRO A 81 9.05 -8.67 10.20
CA PRO A 81 8.44 -9.98 9.95
C PRO A 81 8.25 -10.81 11.22
N THR A 82 8.96 -10.47 12.30
CA THR A 82 8.82 -11.09 13.63
C THR A 82 7.60 -10.61 14.41
N THR A 83 6.96 -9.52 14.00
CA THR A 83 5.85 -8.87 14.72
C THR A 83 4.53 -8.88 13.95
N ALA A 84 4.57 -8.93 12.62
CA ALA A 84 3.39 -9.19 11.82
C ALA A 84 3.04 -10.68 11.94
N ASN A 85 1.75 -11.04 11.99
CA ASN A 85 1.25 -12.42 12.01
C ASN A 85 1.51 -13.17 10.67
N TYR A 86 2.65 -12.92 10.02
CA TYR A 86 3.15 -13.46 8.74
C TYR A 86 2.25 -13.20 7.52
N MET A 87 1.08 -12.60 7.71
CA MET A 87 0.12 -12.26 6.65
C MET A 87 -0.17 -10.76 6.69
N TYR A 88 0.42 -10.02 5.77
CA TYR A 88 0.18 -8.59 5.60
C TYR A 88 0.37 -8.19 4.14
N GLY A 89 -0.27 -7.10 3.73
CA GLY A 89 -0.19 -6.59 2.38
C GLY A 89 -0.37 -5.08 2.38
N ILE A 90 0.33 -4.43 1.45
CA ILE A 90 0.18 -3.03 1.11
C ILE A 90 -0.54 -2.99 -0.21
N MET A 91 -1.70 -2.36 -0.19
CA MET A 91 -2.61 -2.32 -1.33
C MET A 91 -2.68 -0.90 -1.86
N MET A 92 -2.91 -0.78 -3.16
CA MET A 92 -3.30 0.50 -3.73
C MET A 92 -4.67 0.89 -3.15
N PRO A 93 -4.82 2.08 -2.55
CA PRO A 93 -6.10 2.50 -2.00
C PRO A 93 -7.20 2.41 -3.06
N PHE A 94 -8.34 1.82 -2.71
CA PHE A 94 -9.51 1.72 -3.59
C PHE A 94 -9.32 0.93 -4.90
N LYS A 95 -8.17 0.27 -5.10
CA LYS A 95 -7.92 -0.65 -6.21
C LYS A 95 -7.74 -2.07 -5.66
N ASP A 96 -8.05 -3.04 -6.49
CA ASP A 96 -7.93 -4.46 -6.12
C ASP A 96 -6.52 -4.99 -6.50
N GLU A 97 -5.51 -4.15 -6.30
CA GLU A 97 -4.12 -4.39 -6.70
C GLU A 97 -3.18 -4.19 -5.49
N ALA A 98 -2.28 -5.15 -5.28
CA ALA A 98 -1.27 -5.10 -4.26
C ALA A 98 0.02 -4.42 -4.76
N VAL A 99 0.65 -3.63 -3.88
CA VAL A 99 1.99 -3.04 -4.07
C VAL A 99 3.05 -4.01 -3.56
N TYR A 100 2.82 -4.57 -2.37
CA TYR A 100 3.70 -5.53 -1.71
C TYR A 100 2.86 -6.42 -0.82
N VAL A 101 3.20 -7.70 -0.74
CA VAL A 101 2.51 -8.68 0.10
C VAL A 101 3.53 -9.58 0.76
N SER A 102 3.22 -10.06 1.96
CA SER A 102 4.00 -11.13 2.56
C SER A 102 3.78 -12.44 1.79
N PRO A 103 4.73 -13.39 1.83
CA PRO A 103 4.61 -14.66 1.09
C PRO A 103 3.30 -15.40 1.38
N LYS A 104 2.86 -15.42 2.65
CA LYS A 104 1.60 -16.08 3.02
C LYS A 104 0.37 -15.36 2.45
N PHE A 105 0.41 -14.03 2.36
CA PHE A 105 -0.66 -13.26 1.74
C PHE A 105 -0.71 -13.55 0.23
N GLU A 106 0.45 -13.59 -0.43
CA GLU A 106 0.57 -13.91 -1.86
C GLU A 106 -0.04 -15.28 -2.19
N GLU A 107 0.35 -16.33 -1.46
CA GLU A 107 -0.15 -17.70 -1.66
C GLU A 107 -1.68 -17.85 -1.52
N THR A 108 -2.32 -16.96 -0.76
CA THR A 108 -3.72 -17.14 -0.33
C THR A 108 -4.70 -16.18 -0.99
N LEU A 109 -4.24 -14.97 -1.33
CA LEU A 109 -5.11 -13.85 -1.69
C LEU A 109 -4.69 -13.14 -2.98
N ILE A 110 -3.58 -13.53 -3.63
CA ILE A 110 -3.15 -12.94 -4.88
C ILE A 110 -3.33 -13.94 -6.03
N GLU A 111 -3.87 -13.47 -7.15
CA GLU A 111 -3.97 -14.26 -8.38
C GLU A 111 -2.56 -14.64 -8.88
N PRO A 112 -2.25 -15.94 -9.11
CA PRO A 112 -0.92 -16.40 -9.46
C PRO A 112 -0.32 -15.67 -10.68
N GLY A 113 0.89 -15.11 -10.52
CA GLY A 113 1.59 -14.39 -11.57
C GLY A 113 1.09 -12.97 -11.83
N THR A 114 0.21 -12.45 -10.97
CA THR A 114 -0.31 -11.07 -11.05
C THR A 114 -0.12 -10.35 -9.70
N ARG A 115 -0.64 -9.13 -9.60
CA ARG A 115 -0.78 -8.37 -8.35
C ARG A 115 -2.24 -8.18 -7.93
N ASN A 116 -3.17 -8.84 -8.61
CA ASN A 116 -4.59 -8.69 -8.36
C ASN A 116 -4.99 -9.47 -7.11
N ILE A 117 -5.81 -8.85 -6.30
CA ILE A 117 -6.36 -9.48 -5.10
C ILE A 117 -7.55 -10.34 -5.51
N ILE A 118 -7.57 -11.59 -5.06
CA ILE A 118 -8.68 -12.52 -5.29
C ILE A 118 -9.89 -12.03 -4.50
N ILE A 119 -10.87 -11.46 -5.19
CA ILE A 119 -12.17 -11.10 -4.62
C ILE A 119 -13.16 -12.21 -4.94
N PRO A 120 -13.77 -12.85 -3.92
CA PRO A 120 -14.74 -13.92 -4.15
C PRO A 120 -15.93 -13.40 -4.98
N SER A 121 -16.09 -13.94 -6.19
CA SER A 121 -17.20 -13.63 -7.10
C SER A 121 -18.48 -14.32 -6.59
N ASN A 122 -19.08 -13.77 -5.55
CA ASN A 122 -20.44 -14.08 -5.11
C ASN A 122 -21.33 -12.85 -5.33
N LYS A 123 -22.65 -13.00 -5.16
CA LYS A 123 -23.66 -11.91 -5.28
C LYS A 123 -23.41 -10.68 -4.37
N LYS A 124 -22.30 -10.62 -3.62
CA LYS A 124 -21.88 -9.49 -2.78
C LYS A 124 -20.81 -8.60 -3.42
N GLU A 125 -20.38 -8.86 -4.66
CA GLU A 125 -19.40 -8.01 -5.33
C GLU A 125 -19.88 -6.56 -5.45
N ASP A 126 -21.17 -6.36 -5.74
CA ASP A 126 -21.79 -5.02 -5.76
C ASP A 126 -21.76 -4.36 -4.37
N VAL A 127 -21.99 -5.12 -3.30
CA VAL A 127 -21.91 -4.62 -1.92
C VAL A 127 -20.47 -4.23 -1.56
N TYR A 128 -19.48 -5.02 -1.95
CA TYR A 128 -18.07 -4.69 -1.71
C TYR A 128 -17.68 -3.37 -2.37
N LYS A 129 -18.07 -3.16 -3.63
CA LYS A 129 -17.81 -1.90 -4.36
C LYS A 129 -18.49 -0.70 -3.71
N ILE A 130 -19.74 -0.86 -3.25
CA ILE A 130 -20.48 0.18 -2.52
C ILE A 130 -19.77 0.54 -1.21
N GLU A 131 -19.41 -0.45 -0.38
CA GLU A 131 -18.76 -0.21 0.91
C GLU A 131 -17.37 0.42 0.74
N LYS A 132 -16.59 -0.03 -0.25
CA LYS A 132 -15.29 0.56 -0.61
C LYS A 132 -15.43 2.06 -0.92
N ASN A 133 -16.45 2.43 -1.69
CA ASN A 133 -16.74 3.82 -2.02
C ASN A 133 -17.24 4.62 -0.82
N HIS A 134 -18.18 4.08 -0.04
CA HIS A 134 -18.65 4.75 1.19
C HIS A 134 -17.49 5.04 2.14
N PHE A 135 -16.56 4.11 2.29
CA PHE A 135 -15.35 4.31 3.08
C PHE A 135 -14.46 5.43 2.50
N ALA A 136 -14.25 5.43 1.17
CA ALA A 136 -13.48 6.46 0.49
C ALA A 136 -14.05 7.87 0.74
N TYR A 137 -15.34 8.06 0.47
CA TYR A 137 -16.02 9.33 0.70
C TYR A 137 -16.05 9.69 2.18
N GLY A 138 -16.26 8.74 3.07
CA GLY A 138 -16.21 8.95 4.52
C GLY A 138 -14.85 9.49 4.99
N LEU A 139 -13.74 8.97 4.48
CA LEU A 139 -12.40 9.47 4.78
C LEU A 139 -12.17 10.89 4.26
N ILE A 140 -12.63 11.18 3.04
CA ILE A 140 -12.52 12.52 2.44
C ILE A 140 -13.32 13.52 3.26
N LEU A 141 -14.59 13.21 3.54
CA LEU A 141 -15.47 14.08 4.31
C LEU A 141 -14.93 14.34 5.71
N LYS A 142 -14.45 13.30 6.42
CA LYS A 142 -13.83 13.45 7.74
C LYS A 142 -12.60 14.36 7.75
N LYS A 143 -11.90 14.50 6.62
CA LYS A 143 -10.73 15.36 6.51
C LYS A 143 -11.08 16.84 6.25
N TYR A 144 -12.19 17.10 5.55
CA TYR A 144 -12.53 18.43 5.04
C TYR A 144 -13.81 19.05 5.62
N LEU A 145 -14.62 18.28 6.34
CA LEU A 145 -15.75 18.75 7.16
C LEU A 145 -15.39 18.59 8.63
#